data_AF-A0A521MU14-F1
#
_entry.id   AF-A0A521MU14-F1
#
_cell.length_a   1.000
_cell.length_b   1.000
_cell.length_c   1.000
_cell.angle_alpha   90.00
_cell.angle_beta   90.00
_cell.angle_gamma   90.00
#
_symmetry.space_group_name_H-M   'P 1'
#
loop_
_entity.id
_entity.type
_entity.pdbx_description
1 polymer ?
#
loop_
_entity_poly.entity_id
_entity_poly.type
_entity_poly.pdbx_seq_one_letter_code
_entity_poly.pdbx_strand_id
1 'polypeptide(L)'
;MAQRKINMDSLVKEAAKTEFWEPVPKLVTPGKTAADAPSDAIVLYNGKDVAQWQKEKGGAPGWKIEKDGALTVVKGSGNIATKQGFGDCQLHIEWREPAAIAGASQSRGNSGIFFMGRYELQVLD
;
A
#
# COMPACT_ATOMS: atom_id res chain seq x y z
N MET A 1 29.85 37.12 -33.94
CA MET A 1 30.11 36.30 -32.74
C MET A 1 30.29 34.86 -33.18
N ALA A 2 31.41 34.20 -32.84
CA ALA A 2 31.66 32.83 -33.27
C ALA A 2 30.98 31.85 -32.31
N GLN A 3 30.06 31.03 -32.84
CA GLN A 3 29.43 29.93 -32.10
C GLN A 3 30.52 28.92 -31.73
N ARG A 4 30.85 28.77 -30.44
CA ARG A 4 31.83 27.78 -29.97
C ARG A 4 31.25 26.39 -30.23
N LYS A 5 31.84 25.63 -31.16
CA LYS A 5 31.45 24.22 -31.38
C LYS A 5 31.75 23.45 -30.10
N ILE A 6 30.71 22.84 -29.53
CA ILE A 6 30.82 22.00 -28.35
C ILE A 6 31.59 20.73 -28.75
N ASN A 7 32.66 20.41 -28.01
CA ASN A 7 33.36 19.14 -28.18
C ASN A 7 32.57 18.04 -27.47
N MET A 8 31.88 17.21 -28.25
CA MET A 8 31.04 16.14 -27.73
C MET A 8 31.84 15.12 -26.90
N ASP A 9 33.08 14.84 -27.28
CA ASP A 9 33.95 13.88 -26.56
C ASP A 9 34.29 14.36 -25.15
N SER A 10 34.43 15.69 -24.98
CA SER A 10 34.64 16.29 -23.67
C SER A 10 33.40 16.18 -22.79
N LEU A 11 32.20 16.33 -23.37
CA LEU A 11 30.95 16.19 -22.61
C LEU A 11 30.70 14.75 -22.18
N VAL A 12 30.94 13.77 -23.07
CA VAL A 12 30.82 12.35 -22.75
C VAL A 12 31.76 11.96 -21.60
N LYS A 13 33.01 12.46 -21.61
CA LYS A 13 33.98 12.17 -20.54
C LYS A 13 33.61 12.81 -19.20
N GLU A 14 33.07 14.03 -19.20
CA GLU A 14 32.62 14.68 -17.97
C GLU A 14 31.34 14.04 -17.41
N ALA A 15 30.38 13.69 -18.26
CA ALA A 15 29.15 13.00 -17.88
C ALA A 15 29.42 11.61 -17.28
N ALA A 16 30.36 10.85 -17.86
CA ALA A 16 30.75 9.52 -17.37
C ALA A 16 31.31 9.50 -15.94
N LYS A 17 31.67 10.65 -15.35
CA LYS A 17 32.08 10.73 -13.93
C LYS A 17 30.91 10.57 -12.97
N THR A 18 29.68 10.84 -13.42
CA THR A 18 28.48 10.88 -12.57
C THR A 18 27.31 10.05 -13.11
N GLU A 19 27.38 9.61 -14.36
CA GLU A 19 26.40 8.70 -14.95
C GLU A 19 26.77 7.24 -14.64
N PHE A 20 26.00 6.62 -13.75
CA PHE A 20 26.10 5.20 -13.44
C PHE A 20 24.93 4.46 -14.09
N TRP A 21 25.23 3.34 -14.74
CA TRP A 21 24.24 2.50 -15.41
C TRP A 21 23.82 1.29 -14.57
N GLU A 22 24.46 1.11 -13.41
CA GLU A 22 24.22 0.00 -12.50
C GLU A 22 24.15 0.49 -11.04
N PRO A 23 23.34 -0.18 -10.18
CA PRO A 23 22.49 -1.33 -10.52
C PRO A 23 21.27 -0.92 -11.36
N VAL A 24 20.93 -1.73 -12.37
CA VAL A 24 19.70 -1.53 -13.14
C VAL A 24 18.51 -1.83 -12.23
N PRO A 25 17.57 -0.87 -12.03
CA PRO A 25 16.39 -1.11 -11.23
C PRO A 25 15.55 -2.26 -11.80
N LYS A 26 14.90 -3.03 -10.93
CA LYS A 26 13.96 -4.06 -11.38
C LYS A 26 12.79 -3.40 -12.10
N LEU A 27 12.45 -3.94 -13.26
CA LEU A 27 11.26 -3.49 -14.00
C LEU A 27 10.01 -3.91 -13.25
N VAL A 28 9.10 -2.94 -13.00
CA VAL A 28 7.80 -3.16 -12.38
C VAL A 28 6.73 -2.68 -13.34
N THR A 29 5.74 -3.53 -13.62
CA THR A 29 4.55 -3.13 -14.38
C THR A 29 3.54 -2.53 -13.41
N PRO A 30 3.14 -1.25 -13.58
CA PRO A 30 2.14 -0.65 -12.72
C PRO A 30 0.76 -1.29 -12.90
N GLY A 31 -0.10 -1.11 -11.91
CA GLY A 31 -1.52 -1.42 -12.04
C GLY A 31 -2.18 -0.66 -13.19
N LYS A 32 -3.28 -1.20 -13.73
CA LYS A 32 -4.04 -0.53 -14.80
C LYS A 32 -4.74 0.73 -14.31
N THR A 33 -5.17 0.72 -13.06
CA THR A 33 -5.78 1.83 -12.33
C THR A 33 -5.04 2.08 -11.03
N ALA A 34 -5.36 3.17 -10.33
CA ALA A 34 -4.78 3.47 -9.03
C ALA A 34 -5.11 2.43 -7.95
N ALA A 35 -6.18 1.64 -8.14
CA ALA A 35 -6.58 0.58 -7.21
C ALA A 35 -5.90 -0.76 -7.50
N ASP A 36 -5.29 -0.92 -8.69
CA ASP A 36 -4.67 -2.17 -9.09
C ASP A 36 -3.24 -2.28 -8.56
N ALA A 37 -2.91 -3.44 -7.99
CA ALA A 37 -1.58 -3.72 -7.50
C ALA A 37 -0.56 -3.79 -8.65
N PRO A 38 0.67 -3.26 -8.49
CA PRO A 38 1.75 -3.46 -9.44
C PRO A 38 2.22 -4.93 -9.44
N SER A 39 2.99 -5.30 -10.47
CA SER A 39 3.40 -6.70 -10.70
C SER A 39 4.25 -7.33 -9.59
N ASP A 40 4.87 -6.52 -8.74
CA ASP A 40 5.74 -6.97 -7.65
C ASP A 40 5.06 -6.89 -6.26
N ALA A 41 3.82 -6.42 -6.18
CA ALA A 41 3.11 -6.29 -4.92
C ALA A 41 2.51 -7.61 -4.43
N ILE A 42 2.48 -7.76 -3.11
CA ILE A 42 1.71 -8.81 -2.43
C ILE A 42 0.28 -8.30 -2.29
N VAL A 43 -0.67 -8.96 -2.95
CA VAL A 43 -2.09 -8.62 -2.85
C VAL A 43 -2.64 -9.12 -1.51
N LEU A 44 -2.83 -8.19 -0.57
CA LEU A 44 -3.38 -8.51 0.76
C LEU A 44 -4.89 -8.83 0.70
N TYR A 45 -5.63 -8.18 -0.19
CA TYR A 45 -7.06 -8.44 -0.37
C TYR A 45 -7.46 -8.25 -1.84
N ASN A 46 -8.28 -9.18 -2.35
CA ASN A 46 -8.64 -9.28 -3.76
C ASN A 46 -10.15 -9.15 -4.02
N GLY A 47 -10.93 -8.79 -3.00
CA GLY A 47 -12.39 -8.72 -3.06
C GLY A 47 -13.14 -10.05 -2.89
N LYS A 48 -12.43 -11.17 -2.70
CA LYS A 48 -13.02 -12.52 -2.73
C LYS A 48 -12.74 -13.36 -1.49
N ASP A 49 -11.57 -13.20 -0.89
CA ASP A 49 -11.16 -13.99 0.26
C ASP A 49 -10.22 -13.22 1.19
N VAL A 50 -10.01 -13.79 2.37
CA VAL A 50 -9.18 -13.25 3.45
C VAL A 50 -7.95 -14.12 3.68
N ALA A 51 -7.43 -14.78 2.63
CA ALA A 51 -6.36 -15.76 2.76
C ALA A 51 -5.07 -15.20 3.37
N GLN A 52 -4.78 -13.91 3.18
CA GLN A 52 -3.61 -13.23 3.75
C GLN A 52 -3.83 -12.71 5.18
N TRP A 53 -5.03 -12.87 5.73
CA TRP A 53 -5.42 -12.29 7.01
C TRP A 53 -5.73 -13.35 8.07
N GLN A 54 -5.53 -12.96 9.33
CA GLN A 54 -5.87 -13.74 10.51
C GLN A 54 -6.30 -12.80 11.64
N LYS A 55 -6.88 -13.35 12.71
CA LYS A 55 -7.00 -12.61 13.98
C LYS A 55 -5.61 -12.38 14.57
N GLU A 56 -5.43 -11.33 15.37
CA GLU A 56 -4.15 -11.04 16.05
C GLU A 56 -3.63 -12.23 16.89
N LYS A 57 -4.52 -13.02 17.49
CA LYS A 57 -4.20 -14.21 18.29
C LYS A 57 -4.27 -15.53 17.49
N GLY A 58 -4.33 -15.46 16.17
CA GLY A 58 -4.50 -16.60 15.28
C GLY A 58 -5.97 -17.02 15.06
N GLY A 59 -6.19 -17.78 13.99
CA GLY A 59 -7.52 -18.22 13.54
C GLY A 59 -8.13 -17.30 12.47
N ALA A 60 -9.28 -17.74 11.93
CA ALA A 60 -9.95 -17.05 10.83
C ALA A 60 -10.42 -15.64 11.24
N PRO A 61 -10.21 -14.61 10.40
CA PRO A 61 -10.67 -13.26 10.68
C PRO A 61 -12.21 -13.21 10.68
N GLY A 62 -12.78 -12.38 11.56
CA GLY A 62 -14.23 -12.28 11.73
C GLY A 62 -14.91 -11.18 10.92
N TRP A 63 -14.16 -10.50 10.05
CA TRP A 63 -14.71 -9.48 9.16
C TRP A 63 -15.49 -10.13 8.02
N LYS A 64 -16.48 -9.41 7.49
CA LYS A 64 -17.44 -9.93 6.51
C LYS A 64 -17.10 -9.39 5.12
N ILE A 65 -17.09 -10.28 4.12
CA ILE A 65 -17.03 -9.86 2.70
C ILE A 65 -18.44 -9.53 2.25
N GLU A 66 -18.64 -8.28 1.81
CA GLU A 66 -19.91 -7.80 1.28
C GLU A 66 -20.12 -8.21 -0.18
N LYS A 67 -21.36 -8.06 -0.69
CA LYS A 67 -21.71 -8.47 -2.06
C LYS A 67 -20.93 -7.73 -3.14
N ASP A 68 -20.49 -6.50 -2.84
CA ASP A 68 -19.67 -5.67 -3.72
C ASP A 68 -18.16 -6.00 -3.60
N GLY A 69 -17.80 -6.98 -2.77
CA GLY A 69 -16.43 -7.39 -2.53
C GLY A 69 -15.72 -6.58 -1.44
N ALA A 70 -16.36 -5.63 -0.74
CA ALA A 70 -15.69 -4.92 0.34
C ALA A 70 -15.53 -5.79 1.60
N LEU A 71 -14.36 -5.74 2.23
CA LEU A 71 -14.13 -6.39 3.53
C LEU A 71 -14.56 -5.44 4.66
N THR A 72 -15.65 -5.78 5.35
CA THR A 72 -16.32 -4.91 6.32
C THR A 72 -16.11 -5.41 7.75
N VAL A 73 -15.73 -4.49 8.64
CA VAL A 73 -15.59 -4.75 10.08
C VAL A 73 -16.91 -5.23 10.67
N VAL A 74 -16.88 -6.36 11.38
CA VAL A 74 -18.02 -6.81 12.20
C VAL A 74 -17.79 -6.41 13.66
N LYS A 75 -18.70 -5.62 14.23
CA LYS A 75 -18.59 -5.16 15.62
C LYS A 75 -18.40 -6.35 16.58
N GLY A 76 -17.37 -6.29 17.43
CA GLY A 76 -17.03 -7.34 18.38
C GLY A 76 -16.21 -8.51 17.81
N SER A 77 -15.91 -8.52 16.50
CA SER A 77 -15.08 -9.58 15.90
C SER A 77 -13.58 -9.43 16.16
N GLY A 78 -13.17 -8.24 16.64
CA GLY A 78 -11.79 -7.88 16.93
C GLY A 78 -10.99 -7.44 15.69
N ASN A 79 -9.72 -7.16 15.93
CA ASN A 79 -8.76 -6.76 14.90
C ASN A 79 -8.33 -7.95 14.05
N ILE A 80 -7.89 -7.64 12.82
CA ILE A 80 -7.24 -8.58 11.93
C ILE A 80 -5.82 -8.11 11.62
N ALA A 81 -4.93 -9.05 11.34
CA ALA A 81 -3.55 -8.79 10.98
C ALA A 81 -3.17 -9.63 9.75
N THR A 82 -2.19 -9.14 9.00
CA THR A 82 -1.57 -9.94 7.94
C THR A 82 -0.90 -11.17 8.55
N LYS A 83 -0.99 -12.31 7.87
CA LYS A 83 -0.26 -13.53 8.28
C LYS A 83 1.24 -13.35 8.16
N GLN A 84 1.66 -12.68 7.08
CA GLN A 84 3.05 -12.31 6.85
C GLN A 84 3.40 -11.06 7.67
N GLY A 85 4.60 -11.05 8.25
CA GLY A 85 5.21 -9.86 8.85
C GLY A 85 5.97 -9.05 7.81
N PHE A 86 5.99 -7.72 7.97
CA PHE A 86 6.64 -6.79 7.06
C PHE A 86 7.61 -5.86 7.80
N GLY A 87 8.71 -5.51 7.13
CA GLY A 87 9.62 -4.43 7.51
C GLY A 87 9.30 -3.19 6.69
N ASP A 88 10.30 -2.68 5.97
CA ASP A 88 10.11 -1.61 4.98
C ASP A 88 9.12 -2.06 3.90
N CYS A 89 8.10 -1.25 3.67
CA CYS A 89 7.08 -1.54 2.67
C CYS A 89 6.45 -0.27 2.12
N GLN A 90 5.87 -0.41 0.93
CA GLN A 90 4.85 0.49 0.41
C GLN A 90 3.50 -0.21 0.56
N LEU A 91 2.51 0.49 1.12
CA LEU A 91 1.16 -0.04 1.33
C LEU A 91 0.14 0.81 0.57
N HIS A 92 -0.75 0.14 -0.16
CA HIS A 92 -1.99 0.71 -0.69
C HIS A 92 -3.17 0.14 0.09
N ILE A 93 -4.06 1.01 0.55
CA ILE A 93 -5.33 0.61 1.17
C ILE A 93 -6.38 1.68 0.87
N GLU A 94 -7.58 1.22 0.52
CA GLU A 94 -8.76 2.06 0.37
C GLU A 94 -9.75 1.69 1.48
N TRP A 95 -10.40 2.70 2.04
CA TRP A 95 -11.40 2.54 3.08
C TRP A 95 -12.56 3.51 2.83
N ARG A 96 -13.71 3.20 3.43
CA ARG A 96 -14.91 4.03 3.38
C ARG A 96 -15.70 3.87 4.67
N GLU A 97 -16.36 4.92 5.09
CA GLU A 97 -17.37 4.89 6.13
C GLU A 97 -18.72 4.34 5.63
N PRO A 98 -19.57 3.78 6.51
CA PRO A 98 -20.95 3.46 6.15
C PRO A 98 -21.75 4.73 5.85
N ALA A 99 -22.67 4.65 4.88
CA ALA A 99 -23.50 5.79 4.44
C ALA A 99 -24.33 6.43 5.57
N ALA A 100 -24.74 5.65 6.57
CA ALA A 100 -25.35 6.14 7.80
C ALA A 100 -24.41 5.84 8.97
N ILE A 101 -23.88 6.90 9.56
CA ILE A 101 -22.93 6.80 10.67
C ILE A 101 -23.41 7.62 11.86
N ALA A 102 -23.27 7.05 13.06
CA ALA A 102 -23.62 7.67 14.32
C ALA A 102 -22.39 7.76 15.21
N GLY A 103 -22.45 8.65 16.21
CA GLY A 103 -21.34 8.94 17.10
C GLY A 103 -20.74 10.32 16.85
N ALA A 104 -19.72 10.67 17.63
CA ALA A 104 -19.00 11.93 17.52
C ALA A 104 -17.52 11.74 17.89
N SER A 105 -16.64 12.59 17.35
CA SER A 105 -15.20 12.55 17.62
C SER A 105 -14.65 11.12 17.37
N GLN A 106 -13.78 10.62 18.24
CA GLN A 106 -13.15 9.28 18.17
C GLN A 106 -14.13 8.09 18.17
N SER A 107 -15.44 8.31 18.30
CA SER A 107 -16.45 7.24 18.22
C SER A 107 -17.18 7.17 16.87
N ARG A 108 -16.89 8.07 15.93
CA ARG A 108 -17.53 8.17 14.62
C ARG A 108 -16.61 7.58 13.54
N GLY A 109 -16.83 6.31 13.18
CA GLY A 109 -16.09 5.67 12.07
C GLY A 109 -14.64 5.32 12.36
N ASN A 110 -14.26 5.18 13.63
CA ASN A 110 -12.88 4.96 14.03
C ASN A 110 -12.37 3.55 13.68
N SER A 111 -11.21 3.51 13.02
CA SER A 111 -10.40 2.33 12.75
C SER A 111 -8.92 2.76 12.71
N GLY A 112 -8.01 1.85 12.37
CA GLY A 112 -6.59 2.20 12.29
C GLY A 112 -5.79 1.18 11.49
N ILE A 113 -4.72 1.66 10.87
CA ILE A 113 -3.75 0.82 10.17
C ILE A 113 -2.48 0.80 11.01
N PHE A 114 -2.21 -0.35 11.65
CA PHE A 114 -1.06 -0.51 12.53
C PHE A 114 0.13 -1.10 11.80
N PHE A 115 1.12 -0.26 11.49
CA PHE A 115 2.40 -0.74 10.96
C PHE A 115 3.12 -1.55 12.04
N MET A 116 3.52 -2.77 11.67
CA MET A 116 4.23 -3.72 12.53
C MET A 116 3.48 -4.04 13.84
N GLY A 117 2.16 -3.83 13.87
CA GLY A 117 1.33 -3.96 15.07
C GLY A 117 1.63 -2.94 16.18
N ARG A 118 2.28 -1.82 15.85
CA ARG A 118 2.79 -0.85 16.86
C ARG A 118 2.42 0.60 16.56
N TYR A 119 2.51 1.03 15.31
CA TYR A 119 2.39 2.44 14.95
C TYR A 119 1.13 2.65 14.12
N GLU A 120 0.18 3.39 14.69
CA GLU A 120 -1.13 3.60 14.07
C GLU A 120 -1.10 4.78 13.09
N LEU A 121 -1.51 4.51 11.85
CA LEU A 121 -2.04 5.52 10.95
C LEU A 121 -3.57 5.57 11.15
N GLN A 122 -4.04 6.69 11.66
CA GLN A 122 -5.43 6.83 12.09
C GLN A 122 -6.41 6.81 10.90
N VAL A 123 -7.53 6.10 11.07
CA VAL A 123 -8.66 6.10 10.15
C VAL A 123 -9.90 6.57 10.90
N LEU A 124 -10.46 7.70 10.48
CA LEU A 124 -11.61 8.32 11.14
C LEU A 124 -12.42 9.12 10.13
N ASP A 125 -13.72 9.24 10.38
CA ASP A 125 -14.66 10.07 9.62
C ASP A 125 -14.81 11.48 10.22
#